data_AF-A0A835R1Q1-F1
#
_entry.id   AF-A0A835R1Q1-F1
#
_cell.length_a   1.000
_cell.length_b   1.000
_cell.length_c   1.000
_cell.angle_alpha   90.00
_cell.angle_beta   90.00
_cell.angle_gamma   90.00
#
_symmetry.space_group_name_H-M   'P 1'
#
loop_
_entity.id
_entity.type
_entity.pdbx_description
1 polymer ?
#
loop_
_entity_poly.entity_id
_entity_poly.type
_entity_poly.pdbx_seq_one_letter_code
_entity_poly.pdbx_strand_id
1 'polypeptide(L)'
;MEVIYKPGGSDPRLSKLLVMLLSNLTQLDSGIASLLQVAEDKIEGLYLSKLIRSFCRSSSNDSNDDTYGHVASILVNVSKTEAGRRILLQPKGSLIKQIIRQSDSANPLRKKGVSGTVRNCCFEADKQLQNLLLLSEFLWPALLLPVAGKKSYSEQDTSKMPLELANALSHEREPVDDPEIRKQCLEALYLIALQEAGRSALWSVNGPRILQLGYEDEEDPKVMEAYELIGSLLVSNARAEEPLDR
;
A
#
# COMPACT_ATOMS: atom_id res chain seq x y z
N MET A 1 -0.50 48.61 -18.77
CA MET A 1 0.45 47.53 -18.44
C MET A 1 -0.35 46.34 -17.94
N GLU A 2 -0.82 45.52 -18.87
CA GLU A 2 -1.40 44.22 -18.55
C GLU A 2 -0.25 43.26 -18.29
N VAL A 3 -0.08 42.86 -17.03
CA VAL A 3 0.84 41.79 -16.67
C VAL A 3 0.17 40.48 -17.09
N ILE A 4 0.49 40.04 -18.31
CA ILE A 4 0.17 38.70 -18.80
C ILE A 4 0.84 37.70 -17.85
N TYR A 5 0.06 37.14 -16.92
CA TYR A 5 0.49 36.06 -16.05
C TYR A 5 0.70 34.82 -16.92
N LYS A 6 1.96 34.54 -17.29
CA LYS A 6 2.33 33.27 -17.90
C LYS A 6 2.20 32.16 -16.84
N PRO A 7 1.39 31.12 -17.04
CA PRO A 7 1.41 29.94 -16.19
C PRO A 7 2.63 29.10 -16.59
N GLY A 8 3.79 29.38 -16.02
CA GLY A 8 5.04 28.70 -16.36
C GLY A 8 5.99 28.60 -15.18
N GLY A 9 6.19 27.37 -14.70
CA GLY A 9 7.37 26.95 -13.92
C GLY A 9 7.35 27.31 -12.44
N SER A 10 6.59 26.58 -11.61
CA SER A 10 6.86 26.57 -10.17
C SER A 10 8.25 25.99 -9.92
N ASP A 11 9.10 26.72 -9.19
CA ASP A 11 10.44 26.27 -8.80
C ASP A 11 10.34 24.90 -8.10
N PRO A 12 10.96 23.83 -8.63
CA PRO A 12 10.93 22.50 -8.04
C PRO A 12 11.42 22.49 -6.58
N ARG A 13 12.39 23.35 -6.24
CA ARG A 13 12.93 23.45 -4.88
C ARG A 13 11.90 24.05 -3.93
N LEU A 14 11.25 25.15 -4.32
CA LEU A 14 10.16 25.73 -3.54
C LEU A 14 9.01 24.72 -3.37
N SER A 15 8.66 24.01 -4.45
CA SER A 15 7.61 22.98 -4.41
C SER A 15 7.95 21.87 -3.41
N LYS A 16 9.19 21.37 -3.43
CA LYS A 16 9.69 20.37 -2.48
C LYS A 16 9.58 20.86 -1.04
N LEU A 17 10.02 22.09 -0.75
CA LEU A 17 9.94 22.68 0.60
C LEU A 17 8.49 22.84 1.08
N LEU A 18 7.58 23.25 0.19
CA LEU A 18 6.16 23.38 0.53
C LEU A 18 5.51 22.01 0.80
N VAL A 19 5.86 20.97 0.04
CA VAL A 19 5.39 19.60 0.31
C VAL A 19 5.94 19.09 1.65
N MET A 20 7.21 19.36 1.98
CA MET A 20 7.79 19.04 3.28
C MET A 20 7.05 19.74 4.43
N LEU A 21 6.77 21.04 4.30
CA LEU A 21 5.97 21.77 5.27
C LEU A 21 4.57 21.15 5.42
N LEU A 22 3.90 20.82 4.31
CA LEU A 22 2.59 20.20 4.33
C LEU A 22 2.60 18.82 5.01
N SER A 23 3.68 18.05 4.86
CA SER A 23 3.86 16.78 5.57
C SER A 23 3.89 16.95 7.10
N ASN A 24 4.41 18.06 7.60
CA ASN A 24 4.38 18.41 9.02
C ASN A 24 3.00 18.91 9.46
N LEU A 25 2.36 19.77 8.66
CA LEU A 25 1.02 20.29 8.96
C LEU A 25 -0.04 19.17 9.03
N THR A 26 0.11 18.15 8.18
CA THR A 26 -0.80 16.98 8.17
C THR A 26 -0.54 16.00 9.30
N GLN A 27 0.41 16.25 10.21
CA GLN A 27 0.50 15.51 11.47
C GLN A 27 -0.61 15.89 12.46
N LEU A 28 -1.26 17.05 12.26
CA LEU A 28 -2.37 17.54 13.05
C LEU A 28 -3.71 17.24 12.36
N ASP A 29 -4.72 16.86 13.13
CA ASP A 29 -6.07 16.56 12.60
C ASP A 29 -6.69 17.76 11.88
N SER A 30 -6.43 18.98 12.35
CA SER A 30 -6.89 20.20 11.68
C SER A 30 -6.26 20.37 10.30
N GLY A 31 -4.96 20.06 10.15
CA GLY A 31 -4.26 20.09 8.87
C GLY A 31 -4.78 19.02 7.91
N ILE A 32 -5.08 17.82 8.41
CA ILE A 32 -5.74 16.76 7.62
C ILE A 32 -7.13 17.23 7.17
N ALA A 33 -7.95 17.75 8.08
CA ALA A 33 -9.30 18.21 7.77
C ALA A 33 -9.31 19.32 6.72
N SER A 34 -8.39 20.30 6.83
CA SER A 34 -8.22 21.36 5.83
C SER A 34 -7.77 20.81 4.47
N LEU A 35 -6.87 19.83 4.44
CA LEU A 35 -6.42 19.20 3.19
C LEU A 35 -7.54 18.37 2.53
N LEU A 36 -8.34 17.67 3.34
CA LEU A 36 -9.42 16.81 2.87
C LEU A 36 -10.68 17.57 2.49
N GLN A 37 -10.86 18.79 2.98
CA GLN A 37 -12.03 19.63 2.67
C GLN A 37 -13.34 18.95 3.09
N VAL A 38 -13.33 18.29 4.26
CA VAL A 38 -14.40 17.38 4.77
C VAL A 38 -15.76 18.09 4.96
N ALA A 39 -15.77 19.41 5.09
CA ALA A 39 -17.00 20.21 5.26
C ALA A 39 -17.50 20.85 3.95
N GLU A 40 -16.85 20.57 2.82
CA GLU A 40 -17.13 21.20 1.54
C GLU A 40 -17.52 20.15 0.49
N ASP A 41 -18.77 19.68 0.53
CA ASP A 41 -19.30 18.55 -0.25
C ASP A 41 -18.96 18.57 -1.76
N LYS A 42 -18.80 19.76 -2.36
CA LYS A 42 -18.51 19.91 -3.80
C LYS A 42 -17.03 19.72 -4.14
N ILE A 43 -16.13 19.86 -3.18
CA ILE A 43 -14.68 19.82 -3.39
C ILE A 43 -13.94 18.90 -2.42
N GLU A 44 -14.65 18.10 -1.64
CA GLU A 44 -14.07 17.11 -0.75
C GLU A 44 -13.03 16.24 -1.49
N GLY A 45 -11.82 16.16 -0.93
CA GLY A 45 -10.71 15.38 -1.48
C GLY A 45 -10.05 15.96 -2.75
N LEU A 46 -10.42 17.15 -3.21
CA LEU A 46 -9.86 17.74 -4.43
C LEU A 46 -8.35 18.02 -4.30
N TYR A 47 -7.91 18.61 -3.18
CA TYR A 47 -6.49 18.89 -2.95
C TYR A 47 -5.67 17.61 -2.81
N LEU A 48 -6.19 16.62 -2.06
CA LEU A 48 -5.57 15.30 -1.96
C LEU A 48 -5.42 14.64 -3.35
N SER A 49 -6.46 14.70 -4.18
CA SER A 49 -6.44 14.15 -5.54
C SER A 49 -5.37 14.81 -6.43
N LYS A 50 -5.19 16.13 -6.29
CA LYS A 50 -4.13 16.87 -7.00
C LYS A 50 -2.73 16.44 -6.53
N LEU A 51 -2.54 16.29 -5.22
CA LEU A 51 -1.27 15.82 -4.66
C LEU A 51 -0.91 14.41 -5.13
N ILE A 52 -1.87 13.49 -5.13
CA ILE A 52 -1.68 12.11 -5.62
C ILE A 52 -1.32 12.11 -7.11
N ARG A 53 -1.98 12.95 -7.91
CA ARG A 53 -1.65 13.07 -9.33
C ARG A 53 -0.22 13.58 -9.55
N SER A 54 0.23 14.57 -8.77
CA SER A 54 1.61 15.05 -8.83
C SER A 54 2.61 13.99 -8.35
N PHE A 55 2.28 13.30 -7.26
CA PHE A 55 3.05 12.18 -6.74
C PHE A 55 3.30 11.13 -7.82
N CYS A 56 2.24 10.61 -8.46
CA CYS A 56 2.35 9.59 -9.49
C CYS A 56 3.07 10.06 -10.78
N ARG A 57 3.12 11.36 -11.08
CA ARG A 57 3.81 11.91 -12.27
C ARG A 57 5.31 12.12 -12.07
N SER A 58 5.75 12.32 -10.83
CA SER A 58 7.11 12.76 -10.51
C SER A 58 7.98 11.64 -9.95
N SER A 59 7.73 10.37 -10.29
CA SER A 59 8.63 9.28 -9.91
C SER A 59 9.94 9.38 -10.69
N SER A 60 10.91 10.13 -10.18
CA SER A 60 12.29 10.13 -10.66
C SER A 60 13.04 8.93 -10.08
N ASN A 61 13.97 8.36 -10.85
CA ASN A 61 14.87 7.32 -10.36
C ASN A 61 15.95 7.87 -9.42
N ASP A 62 16.18 9.19 -9.44
CA ASP A 62 17.04 9.86 -8.46
C ASP A 62 16.21 10.30 -7.24
N SER A 63 16.50 9.68 -6.09
CA SER A 63 15.85 9.96 -4.81
C SER A 63 16.09 11.38 -4.30
N ASN A 64 17.20 12.03 -4.69
CA ASN A 64 17.54 13.38 -4.23
C ASN A 64 16.72 14.47 -4.92
N ASP A 65 16.19 14.19 -6.12
CA ASP A 65 15.43 15.15 -6.94
C ASP A 65 13.91 14.90 -6.96
N ASP A 66 13.43 13.98 -6.12
CA ASP A 66 11.99 13.68 -6.04
C ASP A 66 11.22 14.77 -5.29
N THR A 67 10.76 15.77 -6.05
CA THR A 67 10.01 16.93 -5.56
C THR A 67 8.78 16.52 -4.74
N TYR A 68 8.13 15.41 -5.10
CA TYR A 68 6.88 14.97 -4.47
C TYR A 68 7.05 13.73 -3.58
N GLY A 69 8.27 13.27 -3.31
CA GLY A 69 8.52 12.09 -2.47
C GLY A 69 7.88 12.20 -1.07
N HIS A 70 7.88 13.41 -0.49
CA HIS A 70 7.25 13.69 0.82
C HIS A 70 5.71 13.63 0.82
N VAL A 71 5.06 13.59 -0.36
CA VAL A 71 3.63 13.28 -0.43
C VAL A 71 3.35 11.90 0.16
N ALA A 72 4.29 10.96 0.09
CA ALA A 72 4.16 9.64 0.71
C ALA A 72 3.87 9.75 2.23
N SER A 73 4.52 10.66 2.95
CA SER A 73 4.26 10.91 4.37
C SER A 73 2.89 11.57 4.61
N ILE A 74 2.47 12.47 3.72
CA ILE A 74 1.13 13.10 3.76
C ILE A 74 0.05 12.01 3.63
N LEU A 75 0.21 11.07 2.69
CA LEU A 75 -0.74 9.98 2.47
C LEU A 75 -0.86 9.06 3.69
N VAL A 76 0.27 8.74 4.35
CA VAL A 76 0.26 7.97 5.61
C VAL A 76 -0.50 8.74 6.69
N ASN A 77 -0.27 10.04 6.84
CA ASN A 77 -0.96 10.84 7.84
C ASN A 77 -2.47 10.92 7.60
N VAL A 78 -2.88 11.23 6.36
CA VAL A 78 -4.30 11.33 5.97
C VAL A 78 -5.03 10.01 6.22
N SER A 79 -4.41 8.87 5.84
CA SER A 79 -5.02 7.54 5.98
C SER A 79 -5.16 7.05 7.43
N LYS A 80 -4.56 7.73 8.43
CA LYS A 80 -4.84 7.45 9.84
C LYS A 80 -6.27 7.81 10.24
N THR A 81 -6.89 8.77 9.54
CA THR A 81 -8.26 9.21 9.80
C THR A 81 -9.27 8.40 8.98
N GLU A 82 -10.46 8.15 9.54
CA GLU A 82 -11.56 7.48 8.82
C GLU A 82 -12.00 8.27 7.58
N ALA A 83 -12.08 9.60 7.68
CA ALA A 83 -12.39 10.47 6.55
C ALA A 83 -11.38 10.32 5.40
N GLY A 84 -10.09 10.26 5.72
CA GLY A 84 -9.03 10.03 4.74
C GLY A 84 -9.17 8.67 4.06
N ARG A 85 -9.38 7.59 4.83
CA ARG A 85 -9.59 6.24 4.27
C ARG A 85 -10.81 6.17 3.38
N ARG A 86 -11.94 6.77 3.80
CA ARG A 86 -13.16 6.85 2.99
C ARG A 86 -12.87 7.50 1.64
N ILE A 87 -12.22 8.66 1.61
CA ILE A 87 -11.89 9.36 0.35
C ILE A 87 -10.94 8.52 -0.52
N LEU A 88 -9.94 7.88 0.07
CA LEU A 88 -8.96 7.06 -0.67
C LEU A 88 -9.60 5.79 -1.28
N LEU A 89 -10.53 5.16 -0.56
CA LEU A 89 -11.18 3.89 -0.93
C LEU A 89 -12.44 4.06 -1.79
N GLN A 90 -12.87 5.29 -2.09
CA GLN A 90 -14.04 5.52 -2.94
C GLN A 90 -13.87 4.82 -4.31
N PRO A 91 -14.86 4.02 -4.76
CA PRO A 91 -14.76 3.28 -6.02
C PRO A 91 -14.58 4.19 -7.25
N LYS A 92 -15.24 5.36 -7.24
CA LYS A 92 -15.15 6.34 -8.32
C LYS A 92 -13.81 7.05 -8.26
N GLY A 93 -12.95 6.80 -9.24
CA GLY A 93 -11.65 7.48 -9.35
C GLY A 93 -10.62 7.00 -8.33
N SER A 94 -10.75 5.74 -7.84
CA SER A 94 -9.92 5.08 -6.83
C SER A 94 -8.50 5.65 -6.73
N LEU A 95 -8.34 6.57 -5.78
CA LEU A 95 -7.06 7.21 -5.49
C LEU A 95 -6.07 6.19 -4.94
N ILE A 96 -6.56 5.25 -4.14
CA ILE A 96 -5.76 4.15 -3.61
C ILE A 96 -5.13 3.31 -4.73
N LYS A 97 -5.82 3.07 -5.87
CA LYS A 97 -5.24 2.37 -7.02
C LYS A 97 -4.01 3.10 -7.57
N GLN A 98 -4.06 4.43 -7.65
CA GLN A 98 -2.93 5.24 -8.12
C GLN A 98 -1.75 5.19 -7.15
N ILE A 99 -2.03 5.14 -5.85
CA ILE A 99 -1.01 5.03 -4.79
C ILE A 99 -0.36 3.64 -4.81
N ILE A 100 -1.16 2.56 -4.90
CA ILE A 100 -0.64 1.17 -4.90
C ILE A 100 0.36 0.95 -6.05
N ARG A 101 0.10 1.51 -7.23
CA ARG A 101 1.01 1.45 -8.39
C ARG A 101 2.36 2.16 -8.19
N GLN A 102 2.64 2.69 -7.00
CA GLN A 102 3.93 3.29 -6.65
C GLN A 102 4.71 2.41 -5.66
N SER A 103 4.24 1.17 -5.39
CA SER A 103 4.86 0.23 -4.44
C SER A 103 6.25 -0.26 -4.86
N ASP A 104 6.55 -0.22 -6.15
CA ASP A 104 7.83 -0.62 -6.76
C ASP A 104 8.78 0.56 -6.99
N SER A 105 8.46 1.76 -6.48
CA SER A 105 9.28 2.95 -6.67
C SER A 105 10.73 2.75 -6.21
N ALA A 106 11.69 3.30 -6.95
CA ALA A 106 13.09 3.31 -6.53
C ALA A 106 13.31 4.11 -5.23
N ASN A 107 12.45 5.10 -4.94
CA ASN A 107 12.56 5.95 -3.77
C ASN A 107 12.05 5.21 -2.50
N PRO A 108 12.90 4.96 -1.49
CA PRO A 108 12.49 4.28 -0.24
C PRO A 108 11.37 5.00 0.51
N LEU A 109 11.38 6.34 0.52
CA LEU A 109 10.35 7.14 1.18
C LEU A 109 8.97 6.89 0.55
N ARG A 110 8.92 6.75 -0.78
CA ARG A 110 7.69 6.42 -1.50
C ARG A 110 7.20 5.02 -1.16
N LYS A 111 8.07 4.02 -1.27
CA LYS A 111 7.72 2.63 -0.95
C LYS A 111 7.16 2.50 0.47
N LYS A 112 7.82 3.13 1.44
CA LYS A 112 7.38 3.15 2.85
C LYS A 112 6.05 3.87 3.05
N GLY A 113 5.85 5.03 2.40
CA GLY A 113 4.58 5.73 2.53
C GLY A 113 3.42 5.03 1.82
N VAL A 114 3.68 4.36 0.68
CA VAL A 114 2.67 3.56 -0.04
C VAL A 114 2.24 2.37 0.81
N SER A 115 3.18 1.55 1.29
CA SER A 115 2.88 0.41 2.17
C SER A 115 2.12 0.83 3.42
N GLY A 116 2.55 1.89 4.10
CA GLY A 116 1.85 2.43 5.27
C GLY A 116 0.44 2.95 4.96
N THR A 117 0.25 3.60 3.81
CA THR A 117 -1.07 4.08 3.38
C THR A 117 -2.01 2.93 3.06
N VAL A 118 -1.52 1.90 2.35
CA VAL A 118 -2.30 0.69 2.04
C VAL A 118 -2.70 -0.03 3.33
N ARG A 119 -1.75 -0.26 4.23
CA ARG A 119 -1.99 -0.84 5.56
C ARG A 119 -3.05 -0.07 6.33
N ASN A 120 -2.98 1.26 6.34
CA ASN A 120 -3.98 2.08 7.02
C ASN A 120 -5.36 1.91 6.37
N CYS A 121 -5.45 1.92 5.04
CA CYS A 121 -6.72 1.68 4.33
C CYS A 121 -7.33 0.29 4.64
N CYS A 122 -6.50 -0.73 4.88
CA CYS A 122 -6.97 -2.07 5.26
C CYS A 122 -7.68 -2.13 6.63
N PHE A 123 -7.64 -1.08 7.46
CA PHE A 123 -8.48 -1.02 8.67
C PHE A 123 -9.98 -0.98 8.38
N GLU A 124 -10.39 -0.55 7.18
CA GLU A 124 -11.79 -0.61 6.75
C GLU A 124 -12.14 -1.94 6.04
N ALA A 125 -11.29 -2.98 6.15
CA ALA A 125 -11.55 -4.25 5.46
C ALA A 125 -12.89 -4.87 5.87
N ASP A 126 -13.32 -4.73 7.13
CA ASP A 126 -14.64 -5.18 7.60
C ASP A 126 -15.82 -4.55 6.82
N LYS A 127 -15.72 -3.28 6.43
CA LYS A 127 -16.78 -2.52 5.74
C LYS A 127 -16.57 -2.42 4.22
N GLN A 128 -15.34 -2.49 3.76
CA GLN A 128 -14.92 -2.11 2.41
C GLN A 128 -14.08 -3.19 1.72
N LEU A 129 -14.11 -4.44 2.20
CA LEU A 129 -13.36 -5.55 1.60
C LEU A 129 -13.55 -5.64 0.08
N GLN A 130 -14.79 -5.52 -0.40
CA GLN A 130 -15.08 -5.58 -1.83
C GLN A 130 -14.33 -4.52 -2.62
N ASN A 131 -14.25 -3.29 -2.10
CA ASN A 131 -13.51 -2.20 -2.75
C ASN A 131 -12.00 -2.45 -2.77
N LEU A 132 -11.45 -3.11 -1.74
CA LEU A 132 -10.05 -3.56 -1.73
C LEU A 132 -9.81 -4.69 -2.73
N LEU A 133 -10.69 -5.70 -2.78
CA LEU A 133 -10.54 -6.86 -3.66
C LEU A 133 -10.75 -6.52 -5.14
N LEU A 134 -11.51 -5.47 -5.46
CA LEU A 134 -11.56 -4.89 -6.81
C LEU A 134 -10.18 -4.40 -7.31
N LEU A 135 -9.23 -4.21 -6.40
CA LEU A 135 -7.85 -3.79 -6.69
C LEU A 135 -6.86 -4.94 -6.61
N SER A 136 -7.32 -6.19 -6.46
CA SER A 136 -6.51 -7.41 -6.25
C SER A 136 -5.31 -7.52 -7.20
N GLU A 137 -5.50 -7.19 -8.48
CA GLU A 137 -4.45 -7.15 -9.51
C GLU A 137 -3.21 -6.36 -9.05
N PHE A 138 -3.40 -5.21 -8.38
CA PHE A 138 -2.31 -4.36 -7.89
C PHE A 138 -2.01 -4.56 -6.40
N LEU A 139 -3.05 -4.89 -5.63
CA LEU A 139 -2.97 -5.05 -4.19
C LEU A 139 -2.10 -6.24 -3.80
N TRP A 140 -2.29 -7.39 -4.47
CA TRP A 140 -1.54 -8.60 -4.13
C TRP A 140 -0.04 -8.46 -4.43
N PRO A 141 0.42 -7.98 -5.60
CA PRO A 141 1.83 -7.67 -5.82
C PRO A 141 2.41 -6.70 -4.78
N ALA A 142 1.70 -5.61 -4.47
CA ALA A 142 2.18 -4.61 -3.53
C ALA A 142 2.34 -5.14 -2.09
N LEU A 143 1.51 -6.10 -1.69
CA LEU A 143 1.56 -6.68 -0.34
C LEU A 143 2.42 -7.95 -0.24
N LEU A 144 2.40 -8.82 -1.25
CA LEU A 144 3.05 -10.13 -1.20
C LEU A 144 4.50 -10.10 -1.68
N LEU A 145 4.85 -9.27 -2.66
CA LEU A 145 6.24 -9.20 -3.15
C LEU A 145 7.26 -8.75 -2.10
N PRO A 146 6.94 -7.83 -1.15
CA PRO A 146 7.85 -7.46 -0.07
C PRO A 146 8.09 -8.56 0.96
N VAL A 147 7.22 -9.58 1.03
CA VAL A 147 7.21 -10.63 2.06
C VAL A 147 7.41 -12.03 1.47
N ALA A 148 7.89 -12.13 0.23
CA ALA A 148 8.01 -13.40 -0.49
C ALA A 148 9.33 -14.16 -0.28
N GLY A 149 10.27 -13.61 0.52
CA GLY A 149 11.62 -14.16 0.66
C GLY A 149 12.48 -13.95 -0.60
N LYS A 150 13.66 -14.59 -0.62
CA LYS A 150 14.65 -14.46 -1.73
C LYS A 150 14.54 -15.59 -2.75
N LYS A 151 14.07 -16.76 -2.31
CA LYS A 151 14.03 -18.00 -3.10
C LYS A 151 13.08 -17.87 -4.29
N SER A 152 13.48 -18.45 -5.43
CA SER A 152 12.58 -18.62 -6.57
C SER A 152 11.52 -19.69 -6.28
N TYR A 153 10.34 -19.49 -6.83
CA TYR A 153 9.19 -20.36 -6.63
C TYR A 153 9.13 -21.42 -7.73
N SER A 154 8.63 -22.61 -7.38
CA SER A 154 8.43 -23.69 -8.35
C SER A 154 7.34 -23.34 -9.36
N GLU A 155 7.39 -23.90 -10.57
CA GLU A 155 6.32 -23.71 -11.58
C GLU A 155 4.94 -24.16 -11.05
N GLN A 156 4.92 -25.18 -10.20
CA GLN A 156 3.69 -25.64 -9.55
C GLN A 156 3.10 -24.57 -8.62
N ASP A 157 3.94 -23.84 -7.90
CA ASP A 157 3.52 -22.75 -7.02
C ASP A 157 3.08 -21.52 -7.82
N THR A 158 3.85 -21.12 -8.84
CA THR A 158 3.59 -19.90 -9.63
C THR A 158 2.40 -20.06 -10.56
N SER A 159 2.08 -21.28 -11.02
CA SER A 159 0.88 -21.55 -11.84
C SER A 159 -0.45 -21.20 -11.15
N LYS A 160 -0.45 -21.11 -9.82
CA LYS A 160 -1.61 -20.75 -8.99
C LYS A 160 -1.65 -19.26 -8.63
N MET A 161 -0.67 -18.47 -9.07
CA MET A 161 -0.55 -17.05 -8.74
C MET A 161 -1.04 -16.17 -9.90
N PRO A 162 -1.53 -14.95 -9.62
CA PRO A 162 -1.73 -13.92 -10.64
C PRO A 162 -0.45 -13.66 -11.44
N LEU A 163 -0.60 -13.30 -12.72
CA LEU A 163 0.51 -13.13 -13.65
C LEU A 163 1.64 -12.22 -13.14
N GLU A 164 1.29 -11.07 -12.54
CA GLU A 164 2.28 -10.13 -12.00
C GLU A 164 3.12 -10.75 -10.87
N LEU A 165 2.49 -11.55 -10.00
CA LEU A 165 3.18 -12.26 -8.92
C LEU A 165 4.00 -13.43 -9.47
N ALA A 166 3.41 -14.26 -10.33
CA ALA A 166 4.05 -15.43 -10.92
C ALA A 166 5.35 -15.04 -11.64
N ASN A 167 5.30 -13.99 -12.47
CA ASN A 167 6.46 -13.50 -13.22
C ASN A 167 7.57 -13.01 -12.29
N ALA A 168 7.23 -12.24 -11.25
CA ALA A 168 8.22 -11.74 -10.31
C ALA A 168 8.84 -12.87 -9.47
N LEU A 169 8.02 -13.81 -8.98
CA LEU A 169 8.46 -14.88 -8.07
C LEU A 169 9.09 -16.08 -8.79
N SER A 170 9.06 -16.12 -10.12
CA SER A 170 9.77 -17.14 -10.92
C SER A 170 11.29 -16.91 -10.98
N HIS A 171 11.77 -15.75 -10.50
CA HIS A 171 13.18 -15.39 -10.49
C HIS A 171 13.66 -15.13 -9.06
N GLU A 172 14.95 -15.31 -8.81
CA GLU A 172 15.57 -14.86 -7.57
C GLU A 172 15.47 -13.33 -7.49
N ARG A 173 15.13 -12.83 -6.31
CA ARG A 173 14.88 -11.39 -6.08
C ARG A 173 15.62 -10.91 -4.86
N GLU A 174 16.08 -9.67 -4.95
CA GLU A 174 16.55 -8.95 -3.77
C GLU A 174 15.38 -8.71 -2.81
N PRO A 175 15.57 -8.95 -1.50
CA PRO A 175 14.54 -8.69 -0.51
C PRO A 175 14.30 -7.18 -0.40
N VAL A 176 13.16 -6.80 0.17
CA VAL A 176 12.95 -5.42 0.60
C VAL A 176 13.70 -5.23 1.92
N ASP A 177 14.74 -4.39 1.95
CA ASP A 177 15.58 -4.20 3.14
C ASP A 177 14.86 -3.61 4.35
N ASP A 178 13.96 -2.65 4.16
CA ASP A 178 13.28 -1.94 5.26
C ASP A 178 12.25 -2.88 5.96
N PRO A 179 12.51 -3.31 7.22
CA PRO A 179 11.62 -4.21 7.95
C PRO A 179 10.24 -3.60 8.21
N GLU A 180 10.15 -2.27 8.29
CA GLU A 180 8.87 -1.60 8.50
C GLU A 180 7.93 -1.78 7.30
N ILE A 181 8.47 -1.83 6.07
CA ILE A 181 7.67 -2.11 4.87
C ILE A 181 7.11 -3.53 4.94
N ARG A 182 7.96 -4.51 5.26
CA ARG A 182 7.55 -5.93 5.37
C ARG A 182 6.47 -6.09 6.44
N LYS A 183 6.69 -5.51 7.63
CA LYS A 183 5.72 -5.49 8.74
C LYS A 183 4.39 -4.86 8.34
N GLN A 184 4.40 -3.69 7.68
CA GLN A 184 3.19 -3.02 7.22
C GLN A 184 2.41 -3.86 6.20
N CYS A 185 3.11 -4.54 5.29
CA CYS A 185 2.48 -5.45 4.34
C CYS A 185 1.83 -6.65 5.06
N LEU A 186 2.50 -7.26 6.04
CA LEU A 186 1.94 -8.36 6.84
C LEU A 186 0.72 -7.93 7.66
N GLU A 187 0.76 -6.75 8.29
CA GLU A 187 -0.39 -6.18 8.99
C GLU A 187 -1.57 -5.93 8.05
N ALA A 188 -1.32 -5.42 6.84
CA ALA A 188 -2.35 -5.22 5.83
C ALA A 188 -2.99 -6.56 5.40
N LEU A 189 -2.16 -7.57 5.13
CA LEU A 189 -2.61 -8.92 4.80
C LEU A 189 -3.42 -9.54 5.94
N TYR A 190 -2.98 -9.36 7.19
CA TYR A 190 -3.71 -9.82 8.38
C TYR A 190 -5.11 -9.18 8.46
N LEU A 191 -5.21 -7.86 8.29
CA LEU A 191 -6.49 -7.14 8.32
C LEU A 191 -7.46 -7.61 7.23
N ILE A 192 -6.95 -7.90 6.03
CA ILE A 192 -7.74 -8.49 4.94
C ILE A 192 -8.16 -9.91 5.32
N ALA A 193 -7.23 -10.73 5.82
CA ALA A 193 -7.44 -12.11 6.23
C ALA A 193 -8.29 -12.25 7.51
N LEU A 194 -8.55 -11.19 8.27
CA LEU A 194 -9.56 -11.25 9.34
C LEU A 194 -10.95 -11.53 8.77
N GLN A 195 -11.21 -11.11 7.54
CA GLN A 195 -12.47 -11.34 6.84
C GLN A 195 -12.42 -12.66 6.08
N GLU A 196 -13.47 -13.48 6.17
CA GLU A 196 -13.54 -14.80 5.53
C GLU A 196 -13.28 -14.73 4.02
N ALA A 197 -14.01 -13.88 3.30
CA ALA A 197 -13.80 -13.67 1.87
C ALA A 197 -12.39 -13.13 1.54
N GLY A 198 -11.77 -12.37 2.45
CA GLY A 198 -10.41 -11.89 2.30
C GLY A 198 -9.39 -13.01 2.45
N ARG A 199 -9.60 -13.94 3.39
CA ARG A 199 -8.81 -15.18 3.50
C ARG A 199 -8.93 -16.01 2.24
N SER A 200 -10.14 -16.30 1.78
CA SER A 200 -10.35 -17.10 0.57
C SER A 200 -9.66 -16.46 -0.65
N ALA A 201 -9.72 -15.13 -0.77
CA ALA A 201 -9.01 -14.42 -1.83
C ALA A 201 -7.48 -14.54 -1.71
N LEU A 202 -6.92 -14.44 -0.50
CA LEU A 202 -5.49 -14.66 -0.27
C LEU A 202 -5.04 -16.10 -0.59
N TRP A 203 -5.86 -17.09 -0.24
CA TRP A 203 -5.65 -18.50 -0.60
C TRP A 203 -5.66 -18.71 -2.12
N SER A 204 -6.57 -18.06 -2.83
CA SER A 204 -6.72 -18.19 -4.29
C SER A 204 -5.49 -17.72 -5.08
N VAL A 205 -4.61 -16.91 -4.46
CA VAL A 205 -3.37 -16.40 -5.08
C VAL A 205 -2.11 -17.07 -4.54
N ASN A 206 -2.25 -18.22 -3.88
CA ASN A 206 -1.15 -18.95 -3.22
C ASN A 206 -0.44 -18.14 -2.12
N GLY A 207 -1.14 -17.18 -1.51
CA GLY A 207 -0.61 -16.32 -0.44
C GLY A 207 0.00 -17.06 0.76
N PRO A 208 -0.61 -18.14 1.29
CA PRO A 208 -0.01 -18.89 2.40
C PRO A 208 1.37 -19.46 2.08
N ARG A 209 1.59 -19.94 0.85
CA ARG A 209 2.90 -20.46 0.43
C ARG A 209 3.93 -19.35 0.36
N ILE A 210 3.53 -18.17 -0.12
CA ILE A 210 4.40 -16.99 -0.18
C ILE A 210 4.84 -16.58 1.23
N LEU A 211 3.90 -16.52 2.17
CA LEU A 211 4.17 -16.17 3.57
C LEU A 211 5.07 -17.21 4.26
N GLN A 212 4.88 -18.49 3.97
CA GLN A 212 5.72 -19.56 4.52
C GLN A 212 7.18 -19.40 4.11
N LEU A 213 7.45 -19.24 2.81
CA LEU A 213 8.81 -19.07 2.31
C LEU A 213 9.42 -17.74 2.76
N GLY A 214 8.62 -16.68 2.83
CA GLY A 214 9.04 -15.39 3.38
C GLY A 214 9.48 -15.47 4.84
N TYR A 215 8.76 -16.25 5.65
CA TYR A 215 9.08 -16.45 7.06
C TYR A 215 10.39 -17.22 7.27
N GLU A 216 10.70 -18.19 6.41
CA GLU A 216 11.96 -18.97 6.49
C GLU A 216 13.22 -18.11 6.33
N ASP A 217 13.11 -16.99 5.61
CA ASP A 217 14.22 -16.09 5.30
C ASP A 217 14.23 -14.83 6.22
N GLU A 218 13.27 -14.68 7.14
CA GLU A 218 13.12 -13.49 7.98
C GLU A 218 13.94 -13.58 9.28
N GLU A 219 14.62 -12.49 9.62
CA GLU A 219 15.49 -12.40 10.80
C GLU A 219 15.04 -11.29 11.77
N ASP A 220 14.23 -10.31 11.32
CA ASP A 220 13.75 -9.23 12.19
C ASP A 220 12.64 -9.73 13.13
N PRO A 221 12.82 -9.66 14.47
CA PRO A 221 11.85 -10.21 15.40
C PRO A 221 10.44 -9.63 15.29
N LYS A 222 10.31 -8.34 14.93
CA LYS A 222 9.01 -7.68 14.82
C LYS A 222 8.29 -8.09 13.53
N VAL A 223 9.04 -8.38 12.48
CA VAL A 223 8.47 -8.90 11.23
C VAL A 223 8.05 -10.36 11.40
N MET A 224 8.87 -11.17 12.10
CA MET A 224 8.51 -12.54 12.47
C MET A 224 7.20 -12.61 13.25
N GLU A 225 7.02 -11.76 14.27
CA GLU A 225 5.76 -11.66 15.02
C GLU A 225 4.56 -11.38 14.08
N ALA A 226 4.74 -10.50 13.10
CA ALA A 226 3.68 -10.21 12.14
C ALA A 226 3.37 -11.40 11.21
N TYR A 227 4.38 -12.18 10.80
CA TYR A 227 4.19 -13.45 10.08
C TYR A 227 3.45 -14.49 10.93
N GLU A 228 3.81 -14.63 12.20
CA GLU A 228 3.17 -15.57 13.13
C GLU A 228 1.68 -15.22 13.34
N LEU A 229 1.36 -13.93 13.47
CA LEU A 229 -0.03 -13.47 13.60
C LEU A 229 -0.87 -13.87 12.40
N ILE A 230 -0.43 -13.58 11.18
CA ILE A 230 -1.18 -13.99 9.97
C ILE A 230 -1.16 -15.51 9.77
N GLY A 231 -0.05 -16.19 10.07
CA GLY A 231 0.08 -17.63 9.97
C GLY A 231 -0.91 -18.36 10.88
N SER A 232 -1.06 -17.90 12.13
CA SER A 232 -2.01 -18.48 13.09
C SER A 232 -3.45 -18.42 12.58
N LEU A 233 -3.82 -17.32 11.92
CA LEU A 233 -5.13 -17.10 11.32
C LEU A 233 -5.37 -18.06 10.14
N LEU A 234 -4.37 -18.25 9.27
CA LEU A 234 -4.47 -19.14 8.12
C LEU A 234 -4.54 -20.62 8.51
N VAL A 235 -3.77 -21.05 9.53
CA VAL A 235 -3.80 -22.43 10.03
C VAL A 235 -5.13 -22.76 10.70
N SER A 236 -5.71 -21.81 11.44
CA SER A 236 -7.02 -22.02 12.07
C SER A 236 -8.14 -22.30 11.05
N ASN A 237 -8.05 -21.69 9.87
CA ASN A 237 -9.00 -21.88 8.77
C ASN A 237 -8.81 -23.23 8.06
N ALA A 238 -7.57 -23.64 7.80
CA ALA A 238 -7.29 -24.94 7.17
C ALA A 238 -7.84 -26.12 8.00
N ARG A 239 -7.80 -26.01 9.33
CA ARG A 239 -8.39 -27.01 10.24
C ARG A 239 -9.92 -26.99 10.27
N ALA A 240 -10.56 -25.91 9.84
CA ALA A 240 -12.01 -25.81 9.73
C ALA A 240 -12.52 -26.32 8.38
N GLU A 241 -11.67 -26.31 7.35
CA GLU A 241 -11.97 -26.77 5.98
C GLU A 241 -11.59 -28.24 5.72
N GLU A 242 -10.92 -28.93 6.66
CA GLU A 242 -10.78 -30.39 6.59
C GLU A 242 -12.18 -31.03 6.75
N PRO A 243 -12.72 -31.71 5.71
CA PRO A 243 -13.95 -32.44 5.89
C PRO A 243 -13.69 -33.53 6.93
N LEU A 244 -14.60 -33.64 7.90
CA LEU A 244 -14.74 -34.82 8.73
C LEU A 244 -15.03 -36.01 7.81
N ASP A 245 -13.99 -36.64 7.27
CA ASP A 245 -14.08 -37.96 6.66
C ASP A 245 -14.43 -38.94 7.80
N ARG A 246 -15.73 -39.22 7.93
CA ARG A 246 -16.31 -40.37 8.59
C ARG A 246 -17.53 -40.86 7.83
#